data_AF-A0A2C9DAH7-F1
#
_entry.id   AF-A0A2C9DAH7-F1
#
_cell.length_a   1.000
_cell.length_b   1.000
_cell.length_c   1.000
_cell.angle_alpha   90.00
_cell.angle_beta   90.00
_cell.angle_gamma   90.00
#
_symmetry.space_group_name_H-M   'P 1'
#
loop_
_entity.id
_entity.type
_entity.pdbx_description
1 polymer ?
#
loop_
_entity_poly.entity_id
_entity_poly.type
_entity_poly.pdbx_seq_one_letter_code
_entity_poly.pdbx_strand_id
1 'polypeptide(L)'
;MPAALYVSAFTAAFLYIVIPGPAFLALLGIGAAQGRRAGAHFIAGHFAGDIVWASLALVAIVGARVIGEAVFDVLGAVCGLYLGWIGWNALTARRRSGEEPMLVVARPLRRGLVFGLTNPKGYPVALATFTALIGGAADSLNFLSLPPLLVAAAVGFLSGYVLLIAFIGAPLVRRFYRAHELAIVRASGLLFIGFALQALWHSVPGLLGVRRA
;
A
#
# COMPACT_ATOMS: atom_id res chain seq x y z
N MET A 1 -6.07 -24.41 4.60
CA MET A 1 -6.50 -23.01 4.42
C MET A 1 -7.32 -22.93 3.14
N PRO A 2 -8.51 -22.32 3.14
CA PRO A 2 -9.35 -22.21 1.94
C PRO A 2 -8.66 -21.36 0.86
N ALA A 3 -8.76 -21.78 -0.41
CA ALA A 3 -8.15 -21.10 -1.56
C ALA A 3 -8.53 -19.61 -1.67
N ALA A 4 -9.73 -19.26 -1.19
CA ALA A 4 -10.22 -17.89 -1.13
C ALA A 4 -9.29 -16.94 -0.35
N LEU A 5 -8.60 -17.40 0.71
CA LEU A 5 -7.70 -16.55 1.48
C LEU A 5 -6.44 -16.15 0.70
N TYR A 6 -5.93 -17.06 -0.14
CA TYR A 6 -4.80 -16.74 -1.01
C TYR A 6 -5.20 -15.74 -2.09
N VAL A 7 -6.42 -15.86 -2.63
CA VAL A 7 -6.97 -14.87 -3.55
C VAL A 7 -7.16 -13.52 -2.87
N SER A 8 -7.68 -13.49 -1.64
CA SER A 8 -7.80 -12.26 -0.84
C SER A 8 -6.44 -11.60 -0.58
N ALA A 9 -5.41 -12.39 -0.20
CA ALA A 9 -4.06 -11.87 0.03
C ALA A 9 -3.42 -11.33 -1.25
N PHE A 10 -3.56 -12.05 -2.35
CA PHE A 10 -3.15 -11.59 -3.68
C PHE A 10 -3.85 -10.28 -4.04
N THR A 11 -5.17 -10.20 -3.90
CA THR A 11 -5.96 -9.01 -4.27
C THR A 11 -5.62 -7.82 -3.38
N ALA A 12 -5.46 -8.02 -2.06
CA ALA A 12 -5.02 -6.98 -1.13
C ALA A 12 -3.68 -6.37 -1.56
N ALA A 13 -2.70 -7.23 -1.83
CA ALA A 13 -1.37 -6.83 -2.27
C ALA A 13 -1.38 -6.16 -3.66
N PHE A 14 -2.16 -6.69 -4.60
CA PHE A 14 -2.34 -6.09 -5.91
C PHE A 14 -2.93 -4.68 -5.82
N LEU A 15 -4.02 -4.51 -5.06
CA LEU A 15 -4.67 -3.23 -4.80
C LEU A 15 -3.71 -2.24 -4.13
N TYR A 16 -2.93 -2.68 -3.14
CA TYR A 16 -1.90 -1.87 -2.49
C TYR A 16 -0.92 -1.23 -3.49
N ILE A 17 -0.56 -1.93 -4.58
CA ILE A 17 0.34 -1.41 -5.62
C ILE A 17 -0.36 -0.52 -6.63
N VAL A 18 -1.56 -0.92 -7.10
CA VAL A 18 -2.24 -0.18 -8.17
C VAL A 18 -2.91 1.10 -7.68
N ILE A 19 -3.20 1.21 -6.37
CA ILE A 19 -3.71 2.45 -5.78
C ILE A 19 -2.63 3.54 -5.89
N PRO A 20 -2.90 4.63 -6.64
CA PRO A 20 -1.93 5.67 -6.89
C PRO A 20 -1.42 6.31 -5.59
N GLY A 21 -0.10 6.48 -5.49
CA GLY A 21 0.53 7.15 -4.37
C GLY A 21 1.98 7.51 -4.65
N PRO A 22 2.77 7.82 -3.61
CA PRO A 22 4.14 8.31 -3.79
C PRO A 22 5.05 7.39 -4.63
N ALA A 23 5.00 6.07 -4.39
CA ALA A 23 5.79 5.09 -5.15
C ALA A 23 5.39 5.02 -6.63
N PHE A 24 4.08 5.06 -6.91
CA PHE A 24 3.54 5.08 -8.28
C PHE A 24 4.02 6.33 -9.04
N LEU A 25 3.97 7.49 -8.38
CA LEU A 25 4.46 8.76 -8.94
C LEU A 25 5.97 8.73 -9.20
N ALA A 26 6.76 8.26 -8.23
CA ALA A 26 8.19 8.12 -8.38
C ALA A 26 8.55 7.18 -9.55
N LEU A 27 7.83 6.08 -9.67
CA LEU A 27 7.98 5.12 -10.75
C LEU A 27 7.66 5.73 -12.12
N LEU A 28 6.57 6.49 -12.25
CA LEU A 28 6.25 7.23 -13.48
C LEU A 28 7.32 8.28 -13.81
N GLY A 29 7.82 9.02 -12.82
CA GLY A 29 8.85 10.03 -12.99
C GLY A 29 10.19 9.44 -13.47
N ILE A 30 10.66 8.37 -12.81
CA ILE A 30 11.88 7.66 -13.18
C ILE A 30 11.71 6.98 -14.54
N GLY A 31 10.58 6.31 -14.77
CA GLY A 31 10.29 5.64 -16.03
C GLY A 31 10.22 6.60 -17.22
N ALA A 32 9.71 7.81 -16.98
CA ALA A 32 9.73 8.89 -17.95
C ALA A 32 11.14 9.42 -18.23
N ALA A 33 11.94 9.62 -17.19
CA ALA A 33 13.27 10.25 -17.26
C ALA A 33 14.34 9.32 -17.82
N GLN A 34 14.32 8.06 -17.40
CA GLN A 34 15.40 7.09 -17.61
C GLN A 34 14.90 5.78 -18.25
N GLY A 35 13.65 5.76 -18.68
CA GLY A 35 13.03 4.62 -19.36
C GLY A 35 12.56 3.51 -18.43
N ARG A 36 11.87 2.55 -19.03
CA ARG A 36 11.21 1.42 -18.33
C ARG A 36 12.17 0.57 -17.49
N ARG A 37 13.42 0.40 -17.94
CA ARG A 37 14.44 -0.37 -17.20
C ARG A 37 14.78 0.29 -15.85
N ALA A 38 14.95 1.60 -15.81
CA ALA A 38 15.23 2.30 -14.55
C ALA A 38 14.04 2.22 -13.57
N GLY A 39 12.81 2.34 -14.08
CA GLY A 39 11.59 2.12 -13.31
C GLY A 39 11.49 0.70 -12.73
N ALA A 40 11.83 -0.32 -13.53
CA ALA A 40 11.85 -1.72 -13.08
C ALA A 40 12.87 -1.95 -11.96
N HIS A 41 14.08 -1.37 -12.05
CA HIS A 41 15.06 -1.45 -10.98
C HIS A 41 14.57 -0.74 -9.72
N PHE A 42 13.92 0.42 -9.84
CA PHE A 42 13.33 1.12 -8.70
C PHE A 42 12.31 0.24 -7.95
N ILE A 43 11.34 -0.35 -8.64
CA ILE A 43 10.35 -1.18 -7.95
C ILE A 43 10.90 -2.52 -7.45
N ALA A 44 11.93 -3.07 -8.11
CA ALA A 44 12.62 -4.26 -7.58
C ALA A 44 13.22 -3.98 -6.19
N GLY A 45 13.72 -2.77 -5.96
CA GLY A 45 14.15 -2.33 -4.63
C GLY A 45 12.95 -2.07 -3.71
N HIS A 46 11.93 -1.37 -4.21
CA HIS A 46 10.73 -1.01 -3.45
C HIS A 46 10.00 -2.23 -2.88
N PHE A 47 9.97 -3.33 -3.64
CA PHE A 47 9.34 -4.59 -3.28
C PHE A 47 9.83 -5.15 -1.94
N ALA A 48 11.11 -4.97 -1.58
CA ALA A 48 11.60 -5.40 -0.27
C ALA A 48 10.88 -4.68 0.88
N GLY A 49 10.58 -3.40 0.71
CA GLY A 49 9.76 -2.63 1.66
C GLY A 49 8.34 -3.17 1.75
N ASP A 50 7.71 -3.49 0.61
CA ASP A 50 6.35 -4.04 0.60
C ASP A 50 6.26 -5.41 1.29
N ILE A 51 7.28 -6.26 1.12
CA ILE A 51 7.37 -7.53 1.84
C ILE A 51 7.50 -7.29 3.35
N VAL A 52 8.33 -6.34 3.78
CA VAL A 52 8.44 -6.00 5.22
C VAL A 52 7.11 -5.50 5.76
N TRP A 53 6.45 -4.56 5.08
CA TRP A 53 5.19 -3.99 5.53
C TRP A 53 4.03 -4.98 5.51
N ALA A 54 3.94 -5.82 4.48
CA ALA A 54 2.96 -6.90 4.41
C ALA A 54 3.18 -7.93 5.52
N SER A 55 4.43 -8.29 5.79
CA SER A 55 4.77 -9.22 6.88
C SER A 55 4.32 -8.66 8.21
N LEU A 56 4.63 -7.40 8.51
CA LEU A 56 4.21 -6.73 9.74
C LEU A 56 2.69 -6.64 9.84
N ALA A 57 2.00 -6.33 8.74
CA ALA A 57 0.53 -6.26 8.71
C ALA A 57 -0.13 -7.62 8.97
N LEU A 58 0.36 -8.69 8.35
CA LEU A 58 -0.16 -10.04 8.57
C LEU A 58 0.16 -10.53 9.99
N VAL A 59 1.36 -10.22 10.51
CA VAL A 59 1.71 -10.46 11.93
C VAL A 59 0.77 -9.70 12.85
N ALA A 60 0.38 -8.47 12.51
CA ALA A 60 -0.56 -7.72 13.34
C ALA A 60 -1.95 -8.35 13.38
N ILE A 61 -2.45 -8.81 12.24
CA ILE A 61 -3.76 -9.47 12.14
C ILE A 61 -3.80 -10.76 12.97
N VAL A 62 -2.74 -11.58 12.91
CA VAL A 62 -2.66 -12.84 13.66
C VAL A 62 -2.26 -12.62 15.12
N GLY A 63 -1.31 -11.72 15.36
CA GLY A 63 -0.69 -11.45 16.66
C GLY A 63 -1.61 -10.74 17.66
N ALA A 64 -2.63 -10.02 17.19
CA ALA A 64 -3.64 -9.40 18.05
C ALA A 64 -4.31 -10.38 19.01
N ARG A 65 -4.41 -11.65 18.62
CA ARG A 65 -5.00 -12.72 19.44
C ARG A 65 -4.06 -13.24 20.52
N VAL A 66 -2.74 -13.09 20.32
CA VAL A 66 -1.72 -13.68 21.22
C VAL A 66 -1.21 -12.67 22.23
N ILE A 67 -1.03 -11.40 21.81
CA ILE A 67 -0.41 -10.34 22.63
C ILE A 67 -1.48 -9.44 23.26
N GLY A 68 -2.74 -9.59 22.84
CA GLY A 68 -3.87 -8.77 23.27
C GLY A 68 -4.20 -7.66 22.27
N GLU A 69 -5.48 -7.32 22.20
CA GLU A 69 -6.03 -6.47 21.14
C GLU A 69 -5.62 -5.00 21.29
N ALA A 70 -5.36 -4.53 22.52
CA ALA A 70 -5.08 -3.12 22.81
C ALA A 70 -3.87 -2.54 22.04
N VAL A 71 -2.77 -3.28 21.92
CA VAL A 71 -1.58 -2.82 21.19
C VAL A 71 -1.90 -2.63 19.71
N PHE A 72 -2.67 -3.54 19.14
CA PHE A 72 -3.05 -3.50 17.73
C PHE A 72 -4.17 -2.51 17.45
N ASP A 73 -5.01 -2.23 18.43
CA ASP A 73 -6.00 -1.15 18.37
C ASP A 73 -5.32 0.22 18.41
N VAL A 74 -4.32 0.43 19.28
CA VAL A 74 -3.52 1.67 19.24
C VAL A 74 -2.85 1.81 17.88
N LEU A 75 -2.23 0.75 17.40
CA LEU A 75 -1.53 0.76 16.12
C LEU A 75 -2.48 1.00 14.93
N GLY A 76 -3.64 0.37 14.93
CA GLY A 76 -4.69 0.55 13.93
C GLY A 76 -5.28 1.96 13.97
N ALA A 77 -5.47 2.54 15.16
CA ALA A 77 -5.91 3.93 15.31
C ALA A 77 -4.87 4.92 14.76
N VAL A 78 -3.58 4.73 15.09
CA VAL A 78 -2.48 5.55 14.55
C VAL A 78 -2.42 5.43 13.03
N CYS A 79 -2.53 4.21 12.48
CA CYS A 79 -2.61 3.98 11.05
C CYS A 79 -3.80 4.69 10.41
N GLY A 80 -4.98 4.59 11.04
CA GLY A 80 -6.20 5.23 10.57
C GLY A 80 -6.08 6.75 10.53
N LEU A 81 -5.58 7.37 11.60
CA LEU A 81 -5.33 8.81 11.64
C LEU A 81 -4.31 9.25 10.58
N TYR A 82 -3.23 8.48 10.40
CA TYR A 82 -2.23 8.77 9.38
C TYR A 82 -2.78 8.65 7.96
N LEU A 83 -3.57 7.61 7.67
CA LEU A 83 -4.27 7.45 6.40
C LEU A 83 -5.26 8.60 6.15
N GLY A 84 -5.96 9.04 7.20
CA GLY A 84 -6.84 10.20 7.16
C GLY A 84 -6.09 11.47 6.77
N TRP A 85 -4.92 11.70 7.38
CA TRP A 85 -4.07 12.84 7.08
C TRP A 85 -3.53 12.83 5.64
N ILE A 86 -2.95 11.71 5.17
CA ILE A 86 -2.47 11.64 3.78
C ILE A 86 -3.63 11.68 2.77
N GLY A 87 -4.79 11.12 3.12
CA GLY A 87 -6.00 11.18 2.32
C GLY A 87 -6.50 12.61 2.16
N TRP A 88 -6.55 13.37 3.26
CA TRP A 88 -6.90 14.79 3.26
C TRP A 88 -5.91 15.62 2.42
N ASN A 89 -4.61 15.38 2.57
CA ASN A 89 -3.58 16.05 1.77
C ASN A 89 -3.73 15.75 0.27
N ALA A 90 -4.12 14.52 -0.09
CA ALA A 90 -4.38 14.14 -1.47
C ALA A 90 -5.67 14.78 -2.03
N LEU A 91 -6.72 14.91 -1.21
CA LEU A 91 -7.97 15.61 -1.58
C LEU A 91 -7.77 17.11 -1.81
N THR A 92 -6.97 17.73 -0.94
CA THR A 92 -6.64 19.16 -1.00
C THR A 92 -5.47 19.47 -1.91
N ALA A 93 -4.89 18.45 -2.56
CA ALA A 93 -3.81 18.63 -3.51
C ALA A 93 -4.20 19.66 -4.58
N ARG A 94 -3.21 20.45 -4.96
CA ARG A 94 -3.29 21.44 -6.04
C ARG A 94 -2.38 20.98 -7.17
N ARG A 95 -2.75 21.35 -8.40
CA ARG A 95 -1.92 21.08 -9.58
C ARG A 95 -0.58 21.78 -9.36
N ARG A 96 0.52 21.05 -9.40
CA ARG A 96 1.84 21.68 -9.40
C ARG A 96 1.99 22.46 -10.70
N SER A 97 2.23 23.75 -10.59
CA SER A 97 2.51 24.63 -11.71
C SER A 97 4.00 24.54 -12.05
N GLY A 98 4.35 23.89 -13.16
CA GLY A 98 5.70 23.95 -13.71
C GLY A 98 6.33 22.59 -13.98
N GLU A 99 7.24 22.61 -14.97
CA GLU A 99 8.17 21.54 -15.33
C GLU A 99 9.06 21.20 -14.13
N GLU A 100 8.59 20.37 -13.20
CA GLU A 100 9.52 19.78 -12.24
C GLU A 100 10.55 18.97 -13.03
N PRO A 101 11.86 19.14 -12.74
CA PRO A 101 12.91 18.44 -13.44
C PRO A 101 12.62 16.95 -13.42
N MET A 102 12.75 16.31 -14.58
CA MET A 102 12.58 14.86 -14.69
C MET A 102 13.49 14.19 -13.67
N LEU A 103 12.91 13.33 -12.83
CA LEU A 103 13.58 12.76 -11.65
C LEU A 103 14.63 11.73 -12.11
N VAL A 104 15.86 12.18 -12.35
CA VAL A 104 16.99 11.33 -12.73
C VAL A 104 17.61 10.72 -11.48
N VAL A 105 17.65 9.40 -11.40
CA VAL A 105 18.18 8.65 -10.26
C VAL A 105 19.38 7.83 -10.69
N ALA A 106 20.55 8.06 -10.09
CA ALA A 106 21.78 7.34 -10.43
C ALA A 106 21.73 5.84 -10.07
N ARG A 107 21.08 5.49 -8.95
CA ARG A 107 20.95 4.10 -8.46
C ARG A 107 19.49 3.76 -8.18
N PRO A 108 18.67 3.48 -9.23
CA PRO A 108 17.23 3.28 -9.07
C PRO A 108 16.89 2.16 -8.07
N LEU A 109 17.61 1.04 -8.09
CA LEU A 109 17.42 -0.07 -7.16
C LEU A 109 17.57 0.34 -5.69
N ARG A 110 18.71 0.95 -5.34
CA ARG A 110 18.95 1.43 -3.97
C ARG A 110 17.95 2.50 -3.56
N ARG A 111 17.57 3.40 -4.48
CA ARG A 111 16.56 4.42 -4.23
C ARG A 111 15.21 3.79 -3.91
N GLY A 112 14.81 2.78 -4.68
CA GLY A 112 13.60 2.00 -4.45
C GLY A 112 13.60 1.30 -3.11
N LEU A 113 14.70 0.63 -2.76
CA LEU A 113 14.86 -0.05 -1.48
C LEU A 113 14.68 0.90 -0.29
N VAL A 114 15.41 2.01 -0.28
CA VAL A 114 15.30 3.02 0.77
C VAL A 114 13.88 3.56 0.79
N PHE A 115 13.33 3.95 -0.37
CA PHE A 115 11.99 4.52 -0.47
C PHE A 115 10.92 3.54 0.03
N GLY A 116 11.04 2.25 -0.23
CA GLY A 116 10.12 1.21 0.24
C GLY A 116 10.21 0.99 1.74
N LEU A 117 11.41 0.81 2.27
CA LEU A 117 11.64 0.58 3.70
C LEU A 117 11.32 1.80 4.56
N THR A 118 11.41 3.00 4.01
CA THR A 118 11.05 4.24 4.72
C THR A 118 9.68 4.76 4.33
N ASN A 119 8.84 3.97 3.64
CA ASN A 119 7.55 4.42 3.16
C ASN A 119 6.55 4.49 4.34
N PRO A 120 6.24 5.68 4.89
CA PRO A 120 5.38 5.78 6.07
C PRO A 120 3.94 5.33 5.79
N LYS A 121 3.49 5.32 4.51
CA LYS A 121 2.18 4.77 4.14
C LYS A 121 2.17 3.25 3.98
N GLY A 122 3.33 2.61 3.89
CA GLY A 122 3.45 1.19 3.57
C GLY A 122 2.68 0.32 4.56
N TYR A 123 3.02 0.46 5.84
CA TYR A 123 2.36 -0.31 6.89
C TYR A 123 0.85 0.00 7.02
N PRO A 124 0.38 1.26 7.14
CA PRO A 124 -1.05 1.55 7.27
C PRO A 124 -1.90 1.03 6.11
N VAL A 125 -1.46 1.19 4.85
CA VAL A 125 -2.22 0.71 3.69
C VAL A 125 -2.21 -0.81 3.62
N ALA A 126 -1.08 -1.46 3.91
CA ALA A 126 -1.01 -2.92 3.98
C ALA A 126 -1.98 -3.43 5.05
N LEU A 127 -1.90 -2.90 6.27
CA LEU A 127 -2.79 -3.30 7.37
C LEU A 127 -4.27 -3.12 7.00
N ALA A 128 -4.66 -1.98 6.43
CA ALA A 128 -6.05 -1.72 6.06
C ALA A 128 -6.54 -2.66 4.94
N THR A 129 -5.76 -2.84 3.87
CA THR A 129 -6.15 -3.70 2.74
C THR A 129 -6.21 -5.18 3.13
N PHE A 130 -5.24 -5.68 3.89
CA PHE A 130 -5.25 -7.05 4.40
C PHE A 130 -6.38 -7.25 5.41
N THR A 131 -6.62 -6.30 6.32
CA THR A 131 -7.75 -6.41 7.26
C THR A 131 -9.09 -6.42 6.53
N ALA A 132 -9.27 -5.58 5.51
CA ALA A 132 -10.50 -5.53 4.73
C ALA A 132 -10.82 -6.84 3.98
N LEU A 133 -9.80 -7.56 3.50
CA LEU A 133 -9.98 -8.75 2.65
C LEU A 133 -9.73 -10.09 3.35
N ILE A 134 -9.00 -10.09 4.46
CA ILE A 134 -8.62 -11.29 5.23
C ILE A 134 -9.13 -11.22 6.68
N GLY A 135 -9.38 -10.02 7.23
CA GLY A 135 -9.70 -9.82 8.64
C GLY A 135 -10.91 -10.61 9.13
N GLY A 136 -11.92 -10.83 8.28
CA GLY A 136 -13.08 -11.67 8.63
C GLY A 136 -12.77 -13.15 8.86
N ALA A 137 -11.59 -13.61 8.44
CA ALA A 137 -11.10 -14.97 8.69
C ALA A 137 -9.98 -15.02 9.74
N ALA A 138 -9.69 -13.91 10.43
CA ALA A 138 -8.56 -13.78 11.36
C ALA A 138 -8.57 -14.87 12.45
N ASP A 139 -9.74 -15.26 12.96
CA ASP A 139 -9.87 -16.33 13.97
C ASP A 139 -9.40 -17.71 13.49
N SER A 140 -9.38 -17.95 12.18
CA SER A 140 -8.90 -19.20 11.59
C SER A 140 -7.40 -19.18 11.26
N LEU A 141 -6.74 -18.04 11.43
CA LEU A 141 -5.33 -17.85 11.08
C LEU A 141 -4.42 -18.06 12.30
N ASN A 142 -3.23 -18.60 12.03
CA ASN A 142 -2.15 -18.71 13.00
C ASN A 142 -0.82 -18.36 12.33
N PHE A 143 0.28 -18.37 13.10
CA PHE A 143 1.59 -18.01 12.57
C PHE A 143 2.07 -18.89 11.41
N LEU A 144 1.61 -20.15 11.31
CA LEU A 144 1.93 -21.04 10.19
C LEU A 144 1.17 -20.66 8.90
N SER A 145 0.07 -19.91 9.01
CA SER A 145 -0.65 -19.36 7.86
C SER A 145 0.10 -18.20 7.20
N LEU A 146 1.05 -17.55 7.88
CA LEU A 146 1.70 -16.32 7.40
C LEU A 146 2.56 -16.54 6.15
N PRO A 147 3.49 -17.53 6.08
CA PRO A 147 4.34 -17.69 4.89
C PRO A 147 3.56 -17.87 3.58
N PRO A 148 2.54 -18.75 3.47
CA PRO A 148 1.81 -18.90 2.21
C PRO A 148 0.93 -17.69 1.87
N LEU A 149 0.41 -16.95 2.87
CA LEU A 149 -0.28 -15.68 2.62
C LEU A 149 0.68 -14.61 2.10
N LEU A 150 1.90 -14.55 2.64
CA LEU A 150 2.94 -13.63 2.18
C LEU A 150 3.41 -13.97 0.76
N VAL A 151 3.48 -15.26 0.40
CA VAL A 151 3.76 -15.68 -0.98
C VAL A 151 2.65 -15.22 -1.92
N ALA A 152 1.38 -15.44 -1.56
CA ALA A 152 0.25 -14.95 -2.36
C ALA A 152 0.26 -13.42 -2.51
N ALA A 153 0.57 -12.69 -1.43
CA ALA A 153 0.76 -11.25 -1.46
C ALA A 153 1.94 -10.83 -2.35
N ALA A 154 3.08 -11.52 -2.27
CA ALA A 154 4.24 -11.28 -3.11
C ALA A 154 3.90 -11.41 -4.60
N VAL A 155 3.14 -12.44 -4.98
CA VAL A 155 2.64 -12.62 -6.34
C VAL A 155 1.69 -11.49 -6.74
N GLY A 156 0.83 -11.03 -5.83
CA GLY A 156 -0.04 -9.86 -6.02
C GLY A 156 0.75 -8.57 -6.27
N PHE A 157 1.76 -8.30 -5.46
CA PHE A 157 2.67 -7.15 -5.62
C PHE A 157 3.39 -7.20 -6.97
N LEU A 158 3.99 -8.35 -7.31
CA LEU A 158 4.68 -8.54 -8.58
C LEU A 158 3.74 -8.35 -9.78
N SER A 159 2.50 -8.83 -9.69
CA SER A 159 1.50 -8.67 -10.74
C SER A 159 1.12 -7.19 -10.93
N GLY A 160 0.92 -6.46 -9.83
CA GLY A 160 0.71 -5.01 -9.86
C GLY A 160 1.90 -4.28 -10.48
N TYR A 161 3.13 -4.67 -10.12
CA TYR A 161 4.34 -4.08 -10.69
C TYR A 161 4.53 -4.34 -12.18
N VAL A 162 4.28 -5.56 -12.63
CA VAL A 162 4.30 -5.89 -14.07
C VAL A 162 3.30 -5.02 -14.82
N LEU A 163 2.09 -4.86 -14.28
CA LEU A 163 1.08 -3.98 -14.84
C LEU A 163 1.57 -2.53 -14.94
N LEU A 164 2.13 -1.98 -13.84
CA LEU A 164 2.65 -0.61 -13.83
C LEU A 164 3.82 -0.43 -14.82
N ILE A 165 4.80 -1.35 -14.84
CA ILE A 165 5.92 -1.38 -15.78
C ILE A 165 5.42 -1.38 -17.23
N ALA A 166 4.43 -2.22 -17.54
CA ALA A 166 3.89 -2.34 -18.88
C ALA A 166 3.33 -1.00 -19.37
N PHE A 167 2.69 -0.24 -18.47
CA PHE A 167 2.05 1.03 -18.80
C PHE A 167 2.95 2.26 -18.76
N ILE A 168 4.04 2.26 -17.99
CA ILE A 168 4.99 3.39 -17.89
C ILE A 168 5.61 3.77 -19.24
N GLY A 169 5.81 2.77 -20.12
CA GLY A 169 6.34 3.01 -21.46
C GLY A 169 5.29 3.46 -22.48
N ALA A 170 4.00 3.41 -22.15
CA ALA A 170 2.92 3.72 -23.08
C ALA A 170 2.66 5.25 -23.12
N PRO A 171 2.88 5.92 -24.27
CA PRO A 171 2.72 7.38 -24.37
C PRO A 171 1.29 7.83 -24.05
N LEU A 172 0.29 7.01 -24.37
CA LEU A 172 -1.12 7.25 -24.06
C LEU A 172 -1.38 7.31 -22.55
N VAL A 173 -0.85 6.36 -21.78
CA VAL A 173 -1.03 6.31 -20.33
C VAL A 173 -0.34 7.50 -19.67
N ARG A 174 0.87 7.83 -20.13
CA ARG A 174 1.61 8.99 -19.62
C ARG A 174 0.91 10.32 -19.91
N ARG A 175 0.20 10.42 -21.05
CA ARG A 175 -0.63 11.58 -21.41
C ARG A 175 -1.92 11.62 -20.59
N PHE A 176 -2.63 10.50 -20.47
CA PHE A 176 -3.85 10.38 -19.68
C PHE A 176 -3.61 10.72 -18.20
N TYR A 177 -2.55 10.14 -17.62
CA TYR A 177 -2.17 10.42 -16.24
C TYR A 177 -1.83 11.88 -16.04
N ARG A 178 -1.00 12.50 -16.89
CA ARG A 178 -0.69 13.94 -16.77
C ARG A 178 -1.93 14.84 -16.97
N ALA A 179 -2.86 14.44 -17.83
CA ALA A 179 -4.12 15.17 -18.03
C ALA A 179 -5.01 15.11 -16.78
N HIS A 180 -5.07 13.94 -16.11
CA HIS A 180 -5.99 13.67 -15.00
C HIS A 180 -5.29 13.46 -13.65
N GLU A 181 -4.02 13.85 -13.51
CA GLU A 181 -3.17 13.56 -12.35
C GLU A 181 -3.86 13.97 -11.06
N LEU A 182 -4.40 15.19 -11.04
CA LEU A 182 -5.07 15.74 -9.88
C LEU A 182 -6.33 14.93 -9.50
N ALA A 183 -7.10 14.48 -10.49
CA ALA A 183 -8.29 13.66 -10.25
C ALA A 183 -7.89 12.28 -9.69
N ILE A 184 -6.83 11.68 -10.21
CA ILE A 184 -6.31 10.38 -9.76
C ILE A 184 -5.76 10.48 -8.33
N VAL A 185 -5.00 11.53 -8.01
CA VAL A 185 -4.49 11.80 -6.66
C VAL A 185 -5.67 11.99 -5.69
N ARG A 186 -6.67 12.78 -6.05
CA ARG A 186 -7.86 13.00 -5.20
C ARG A 186 -8.69 11.74 -5.01
N ALA A 187 -8.89 10.94 -6.05
CA ALA A 187 -9.58 9.65 -5.96
C ALA A 187 -8.84 8.68 -5.01
N SER A 188 -7.51 8.66 -5.08
CA SER A 188 -6.68 7.90 -4.13
C SER A 188 -6.82 8.44 -2.70
N GLY A 189 -6.95 9.76 -2.56
CA GLY A 189 -7.27 10.42 -1.30
C GLY A 189 -8.57 9.91 -0.68
N LEU A 190 -9.65 9.81 -1.48
CA LEU A 190 -10.92 9.23 -1.02
C LEU A 190 -10.76 7.79 -0.54
N LEU A 191 -9.99 6.96 -1.27
CA LEU A 191 -9.70 5.59 -0.84
C LEU A 191 -8.94 5.55 0.49
N PHE A 192 -7.95 6.42 0.69
CA PHE A 192 -7.23 6.52 1.97
C PHE A 192 -8.13 6.98 3.12
N ILE A 193 -9.06 7.91 2.87
CA ILE A 193 -10.10 8.25 3.86
C ILE A 193 -10.97 7.03 4.17
N GLY A 194 -11.38 6.26 3.16
CA GLY A 194 -12.13 5.02 3.36
C GLY A 194 -11.40 4.01 4.24
N PHE A 195 -10.11 3.77 3.97
CA PHE A 195 -9.27 2.91 4.80
C PHE A 195 -9.03 3.49 6.20
N ALA A 196 -8.91 4.81 6.34
CA ALA A 196 -8.80 5.47 7.63
C ALA A 196 -10.04 5.20 8.49
N LEU A 197 -11.23 5.39 7.92
CA LEU A 197 -12.50 5.11 8.59
C LEU A 197 -12.63 3.63 8.96
N GLN A 198 -12.25 2.72 8.06
CA GLN A 198 -12.24 1.29 8.34
C GLN A 198 -11.29 0.94 9.49
N ALA A 199 -10.06 1.44 9.48
CA ALA A 199 -9.08 1.17 10.53
C ALA A 199 -9.54 1.71 11.89
N LEU A 200 -10.09 2.94 11.92
CA LEU A 200 -10.64 3.55 13.13
C LEU A 200 -11.88 2.82 13.63
N TRP A 201 -12.76 2.38 12.74
CA TRP A 201 -13.97 1.62 13.09
C TRP A 201 -13.63 0.32 13.83
N HIS A 202 -12.57 -0.37 13.39
CA HIS A 202 -12.13 -1.59 14.06
C HIS A 202 -11.42 -1.26 15.37
N SER A 203 -10.54 -0.25 15.40
CA SER A 203 -9.63 0.00 16.51
C SER A 203 -10.25 0.75 17.69
N VAL A 204 -11.07 1.78 17.42
CA VAL A 204 -11.58 2.70 18.44
C VAL A 204 -12.48 2.01 19.48
N PRO A 205 -13.41 1.09 19.12
CA PRO A 205 -14.24 0.41 20.12
C PRO A 205 -13.43 -0.39 21.15
N GLY A 206 -12.30 -0.99 20.74
CA GLY A 206 -11.40 -1.71 21.64
C GLY A 206 -10.70 -0.78 22.63
N LEU A 207 -10.24 0.38 22.16
CA LEU A 207 -9.62 1.41 23.02
C LEU A 207 -10.59 2.05 24.01
N LEU A 208 -11.86 2.18 23.62
CA LEU A 208 -12.90 2.75 24.49
C LEU A 208 -13.51 1.70 25.45
N GLY A 209 -13.13 0.43 25.36
CA GLY A 209 -13.72 -0.66 26.14
C GLY A 209 -15.18 -0.97 25.78
N VAL A 210 -15.63 -0.56 24.59
CA VAL A 210 -17.02 -0.72 24.11
C VAL A 210 -17.17 -1.90 23.14
N ARG A 211 -16.05 -2.57 22.78
CA ARG A 211 -16.06 -3.76 21.93
C ARG A 211 -16.87 -4.86 22.63
N ARG A 212 -18.07 -5.15 22.12
CA ARG A 212 -18.88 -6.28 22.62
C ARG A 212 -18.15 -7.58 22.26
N ALA A 213 -17.91 -8.40 23.28
CA ALA A 213 -17.35 -9.74 23.15
C ALA A 213 -18.23 -10.65 22.29
#